data_AF-L0I8U7-F1
#
_entry.id   AF-L0I8U7-F1
#
_cell.length_a   1.000
_cell.length_b   1.000
_cell.length_c   1.000
_cell.angle_alpha   90.00
_cell.angle_beta   90.00
_cell.angle_gamma   90.00
#
_symmetry.space_group_name_H-M   'P 1'
#
loop_
_entity.id
_entity.type
_entity.pdbx_description
1 polymer ?
#
loop_
_entity_poly.entity_id
_entity_poly.type
_entity_poly.pdbx_seq_one_letter_code
_entity_poly.pdbx_strand_id
1 'polypeptide(L)'
;MAETTRVSQKGQATIPQSLREKFDIEPGDQVVWWESDDGIVLKKREPSSGRGMLVPDDTTEEEREAVAATLAEEIRDRRDSEWTE
;
A
#
# COMPACT_ATOMS: atom_id res chain seq x y z
N MET A 1 -9.37 -9.44 20.75
CA MET A 1 -9.61 -8.61 21.95
C MET A 1 -9.79 -7.17 21.48
N ALA A 2 -10.74 -6.44 22.06
CA ALA A 2 -10.94 -5.03 21.76
C ALA A 2 -10.18 -4.18 22.79
N GLU A 3 -9.45 -3.16 22.33
CA GLU A 3 -8.76 -2.19 23.17
C GLU A 3 -9.37 -0.81 22.94
N THR A 4 -9.59 -0.07 24.03
CA THR A 4 -10.18 1.28 23.98
C THR A 4 -9.10 2.32 24.24
N THR A 5 -9.00 3.32 23.39
CA THR A 5 -8.12 4.49 23.58
C THR A 5 -8.96 5.75 23.64
N ARG A 6 -8.59 6.69 24.53
CA ARG A 6 -9.25 7.99 24.62
C ARG A 6 -8.71 8.93 23.53
N VAL A 7 -9.63 9.59 22.84
CA VAL A 7 -9.27 10.67 21.90
C VAL A 7 -8.77 11.88 22.69
N SER A 8 -7.62 12.41 22.32
CA SER A 8 -7.04 13.60 22.93
C SER A 8 -7.89 14.85 22.64
N GLN A 9 -7.64 15.95 23.35
CA GLN A 9 -8.34 17.22 23.09
C GLN A 9 -8.17 17.74 21.66
N LYS A 10 -7.09 17.33 20.97
CA LYS A 10 -6.82 17.69 19.57
C LYS A 10 -7.39 16.69 18.56
N GLY A 11 -8.19 15.71 19.00
CA GLY A 11 -8.78 14.71 18.12
C GLY A 11 -7.86 13.55 17.75
N GLN A 12 -6.73 13.37 18.44
CA GLN A 12 -5.78 12.28 18.13
C GLN A 12 -6.09 11.04 18.97
N ALA A 13 -6.00 9.85 18.37
CA ALA A 13 -6.03 8.57 19.07
C ALA A 13 -4.72 7.82 18.81
N THR A 14 -4.19 7.18 19.85
CA THR A 14 -2.96 6.37 19.74
C THR A 14 -3.32 4.95 19.35
N ILE A 15 -2.54 4.35 18.43
CA ILE A 15 -2.65 2.93 18.10
C ILE A 15 -1.97 2.11 19.20
N PRO A 16 -2.69 1.19 19.89
CA PRO A 16 -2.09 0.30 20.88
C PRO A 16 -0.88 -0.46 20.35
N GLN A 17 0.10 -0.74 21.23
CA GLN A 17 1.36 -1.40 20.84
C GLN A 17 1.12 -2.76 20.20
N SER A 18 0.22 -3.56 20.78
CA SER A 18 -0.20 -4.87 20.27
C SER A 18 -0.64 -4.84 18.81
N LEU A 19 -1.38 -3.79 18.41
CA LEU A 19 -1.84 -3.60 17.04
C LEU A 19 -0.72 -3.09 16.13
N ARG A 20 0.14 -2.19 16.63
CA ARG A 20 1.31 -1.72 15.87
C ARG A 20 2.25 -2.87 15.51
N GLU A 21 2.58 -3.72 16.47
CA GLU A 21 3.44 -4.89 16.25
C GLU A 21 2.79 -5.91 15.32
N LYS A 22 1.48 -6.18 15.49
CA LYS A 22 0.75 -7.13 14.65
C LYS A 22 0.64 -6.70 13.19
N PHE A 23 0.47 -5.41 12.95
CA PHE A 23 0.27 -4.85 11.61
C PHE A 23 1.50 -4.11 11.07
N ASP A 24 2.65 -4.28 11.72
CA ASP A 24 3.93 -3.68 11.34
C ASP A 24 3.80 -2.16 11.08
N ILE A 25 3.24 -1.42 12.03
CA ILE A 25 3.04 0.03 11.94
C ILE A 25 4.10 0.75 12.75
N GLU A 26 4.99 1.45 12.06
CA GLU A 26 6.13 2.16 12.65
C GLU A 26 5.90 3.68 12.72
N PRO A 27 6.59 4.39 13.62
CA PRO A 27 6.57 5.85 13.62
C PRO A 27 7.03 6.43 12.27
N GLY A 28 6.18 7.23 11.64
CA GLY A 28 6.43 7.80 10.31
C GLY A 28 5.60 7.15 9.21
N ASP A 29 5.02 5.97 9.46
CA ASP A 29 4.08 5.35 8.55
C ASP A 29 2.83 6.22 8.36
N GLN A 30 2.34 6.24 7.12
CA GLN A 30 1.06 6.86 6.80
C GLN A 30 -0.04 5.82 6.92
N VAL A 31 -1.22 6.26 7.35
CA VAL A 31 -2.42 5.44 7.42
C VAL A 31 -3.55 6.12 6.67
N VAL A 32 -4.44 5.31 6.08
CA VAL A 32 -5.65 5.76 5.41
C VAL A 32 -6.86 5.38 6.26
N TRP A 33 -7.78 6.33 6.40
CA TRP A 33 -9.05 6.15 7.07
C TRP A 33 -10.14 5.92 6.03
N TRP A 34 -11.00 4.93 6.27
CA TRP A 34 -12.13 4.57 5.41
C TRP A 34 -13.39 4.50 6.26
N GLU A 35 -14.51 4.96 5.70
CA GLU A 35 -15.83 4.74 6.28
C GLU A 35 -16.37 3.38 5.83
N SER A 36 -17.09 2.71 6.73
CA SER A 36 -17.80 1.44 6.50
C SER A 36 -19.09 1.43 7.29
N ASP A 37 -19.98 0.48 7.01
CA ASP A 37 -21.27 0.36 7.72
C ASP A 37 -21.12 0.16 9.24
N ASP A 38 -20.01 -0.45 9.67
CA ASP A 38 -19.71 -0.74 11.08
C ASP A 38 -18.82 0.32 11.75
N GLY A 39 -18.45 1.39 11.04
CA GLY A 39 -17.63 2.49 11.56
C GLY A 39 -16.41 2.81 10.69
N ILE A 40 -15.33 3.30 11.32
CA ILE A 40 -14.10 3.69 10.62
C ILE A 40 -13.06 2.58 10.61
N VAL A 41 -12.44 2.37 9.46
CA VAL A 41 -11.33 1.42 9.28
C VAL A 41 -10.04 2.18 9.05
N LEU A 42 -9.01 1.83 9.82
CA LEU A 42 -7.64 2.31 9.61
C LEU A 42 -6.85 1.24 8.86
N LYS A 43 -6.13 1.64 7.80
CA LYS A 43 -5.21 0.78 7.05
C LYS A 43 -3.85 1.45 6.91
N LYS A 44 -2.75 0.72 7.10
CA LYS A 44 -1.41 1.20 6.73
C LYS A 44 -1.39 1.51 5.24
N ARG A 45 -0.89 2.69 4.87
CA ARG A 45 -0.69 3.08 3.48
C ARG A 45 0.61 2.43 3.04
N GLU A 46 0.52 1.47 2.12
CA GLU A 46 1.73 1.00 1.44
C GLU A 46 2.34 2.17 0.66
N PRO A 47 3.66 2.39 0.77
CA PRO A 47 4.32 3.45 0.04
C PRO A 47 4.00 3.31 -1.45
N SER A 48 3.57 4.40 -2.08
CA SER A 48 3.28 4.44 -3.52
C SER A 48 4.51 4.23 -4.40
N SER A 49 5.66 3.88 -3.81
CA SER A 49 6.83 3.30 -4.47
C SER A 49 6.51 1.99 -5.22
N GLY A 50 5.32 1.43 -5.01
CA GLY A 50 4.74 0.32 -5.78
C GLY A 50 4.46 0.58 -7.27
N ARG A 51 4.64 1.80 -7.79
CA ARG A 51 4.67 2.00 -9.26
C ARG A 51 6.01 1.55 -9.90
N GLY A 52 6.99 1.14 -9.11
CA GLY A 52 8.23 0.50 -9.56
C GLY A 52 8.59 -0.81 -8.83
N MET A 53 7.69 -1.35 -7.99
CA MET A 53 7.91 -2.53 -7.14
C MET A 53 6.80 -3.57 -7.36
N LEU A 54 6.58 -4.00 -8.61
CA LEU A 54 5.80 -5.23 -8.90
C LEU A 54 6.72 -6.44 -9.05
N VAL A 55 7.85 -6.42 -8.34
CA VAL A 55 8.83 -7.49 -8.37
C VAL A 55 9.17 -7.82 -6.92
N PRO A 56 8.91 -9.06 -6.46
CA PRO A 56 9.25 -9.52 -5.11
C PRO A 56 10.68 -9.16 -4.70
N ASP A 57 10.90 -8.87 -3.41
CA ASP A 57 12.21 -8.45 -2.89
C ASP A 57 13.31 -9.54 -3.03
N ASP A 58 12.92 -10.80 -3.23
CA ASP A 58 13.81 -11.95 -3.46
C ASP A 58 14.17 -12.17 -4.94
N THR A 59 13.64 -11.35 -5.85
CA THR A 59 13.88 -11.46 -7.29
C THR A 59 15.25 -10.89 -7.66
N THR A 60 15.99 -11.62 -8.49
CA THR A 60 17.30 -11.20 -8.99
C THR A 60 17.18 -9.99 -9.93
N GLU A 61 18.30 -9.28 -10.13
CA GLU A 61 18.33 -8.12 -11.05
C GLU A 61 17.94 -8.51 -12.49
N GLU A 62 18.34 -9.70 -12.94
CA GLU A 62 18.03 -10.22 -14.27
C GLU A 62 16.53 -10.49 -14.46
N GLU A 63 15.89 -11.10 -13.45
CA GLU A 63 14.45 -11.33 -13.45
C GLU A 63 13.66 -10.02 -13.37
N ARG A 64 14.17 -9.02 -12.65
CA ARG A 64 13.58 -7.67 -12.58
C ARG A 64 13.60 -6.97 -13.93
N GLU A 65 14.72 -7.05 -14.64
CA GLU A 65 14.86 -6.48 -15.98
C GLU A 65 13.91 -7.16 -16.99
N ALA A 66 13.77 -8.48 -16.91
CA ALA A 66 12.85 -9.25 -17.77
C ALA A 66 11.38 -8.88 -17.55
N VAL A 67 10.96 -8.74 -16.29
CA VAL A 67 9.59 -8.31 -15.93
C VAL A 67 9.32 -6.88 -16.43
N ALA A 68 10.29 -5.97 -16.26
CA ALA A 68 10.17 -4.60 -16.73
C ALA A 68 10.06 -4.50 -18.26
N ALA A 69 10.84 -5.29 -18.99
CA ALA A 69 10.79 -5.36 -20.45
C ALA A 69 9.43 -5.86 -20.95
N THR A 70 8.94 -6.95 -20.37
CA THR A 70 7.63 -7.56 -20.74
C THR A 70 6.49 -6.57 -20.52
N LEU A 71 6.45 -5.92 -19.35
CA LEU A 71 5.42 -4.93 -19.03
C LEU A 71 5.49 -3.71 -19.96
N ALA A 72 6.69 -3.27 -20.34
CA ALA A 72 6.89 -2.16 -21.26
C ALA A 72 6.39 -2.49 -22.68
N GLU A 73 6.54 -3.73 -23.14
CA GLU A 73 5.98 -4.20 -24.41
C GLU A 73 4.45 -4.24 -24.36
N GLU A 74 3.84 -4.83 -23.34
CA GLU A 74 2.37 -4.87 -23.21
C GLU A 74 1.73 -3.48 -23.18
N ILE A 75 2.36 -2.51 -22.50
CA ILE A 75 1.88 -1.13 -22.45
C ILE A 75 1.94 -0.47 -23.84
N ARG A 76 2.98 -0.76 -24.63
CA ARG A 76 3.11 -0.23 -26.00
C ARG A 76 2.06 -0.85 -26.91
N ASP A 77 1.87 -2.16 -26.86
CA ASP A 77 0.88 -2.87 -27.68
C ASP A 77 -0.53 -2.40 -27.38
N ARG A 78 -0.88 -2.25 -26.10
CA ARG A 78 -2.19 -1.72 -25.71
C ARG A 78 -2.41 -0.31 -26.23
N ARG A 79 -1.41 0.56 -26.10
CA ARG A 79 -1.52 1.94 -26.60
C ARG A 79 -1.74 1.93 -28.11
N ASP A 80 -0.97 1.15 -28.86
CA ASP A 80 -1.06 1.14 -30.32
C ASP A 80 -2.39 0.52 -30.80
N SER A 81 -2.99 -0.42 -30.04
CA SER A 81 -4.35 -0.92 -30.32
C SER A 81 -5.44 0.13 -30.08
N GLU A 82 -5.30 1.01 -29.08
CA GLU A 82 -6.31 2.04 -28.77
C GLU A 82 -6.30 3.23 -29.75
N TRP A 83 -5.25 3.39 -30.56
CA TRP A 83 -5.19 4.43 -31.60
C TRP A 83 -5.69 3.98 -32.99
N THR A 84 -6.09 2.70 -33.13
CA THR A 84 -6.50 2.12 -34.42
C THR A 84 -8.01 1.83 -34.51
N GLU A 85 -8.81 2.25 -33.52
CA GLU A 85 -10.29 2.22 -33.53
C GLU A 85 -10.92 3.62 -33.63
#